data_AF-A0ABC9FV04-F1
#
_entry.id   AF-A0ABC9FV04-F1
#
_cell.length_a   1.000
_cell.length_b   1.000
_cell.length_c   1.000
_cell.angle_alpha   90.00
_cell.angle_beta   90.00
_cell.angle_gamma   90.00
#
_symmetry.space_group_name_H-M   'P 1'
#
loop_
_entity.id
_entity.type
_entity.pdbx_description
1 polymer ?
#
loop_
_entity_poly.entity_id
_entity_poly.type
_entity_poly.pdbx_seq_one_letter_code
_entity_poly.pdbx_strand_id
1 'polypeptide(L)'
;MPAIPTAPAPGPDRFLLARRHRLPSSSASPSSNQQRLLPTGLLRLPARPRAAPMSAEARGPAPPVAPPAHPTYDLKAVIALALSEDAGDRGDVSCLATIPSDVKAEATFIAKADGVIAGISLADMIFNQVDPSLKVEWFETDGNYVHKGLQFGKVYGCARSIIVAERVVLNFMQRMSGIATLTKAMSDAARPACILETRKTAPGLRLVDKWAVLIGSGKNHRLGLFDMVMIKDNHISVAGGIANAMRSVDQFLEKEKLTVPVEVETRTIEEVKDVLKYAAENKTSLTRIMLDNMVVPLPNGDVDVSMLKDAVQLINGRFETEASGNVTIDTVKKIGETGVSYISSGALTHSVKALDISLKIDTELALQVGRRTNRA
;
A
#
# COMPACT_ATOMS: atom_id res chain seq x y z
N MET A 1 40.86 14.81 -10.36
CA MET A 1 40.07 14.20 -9.27
C MET A 1 41.03 13.61 -8.25
N PRO A 2 41.16 14.16 -7.04
CA PRO A 2 42.08 13.63 -6.05
C PRO A 2 41.44 12.49 -5.25
N ALA A 3 42.24 11.48 -4.95
CA ALA A 3 41.89 10.22 -4.32
C ALA A 3 41.62 10.37 -2.80
N ILE A 4 40.67 9.58 -2.31
CA ILE A 4 40.27 9.46 -0.90
C ILE A 4 41.07 8.29 -0.27
N PRO A 5 41.72 8.45 0.91
CA PRO A 5 42.35 7.33 1.60
C PRO A 5 41.36 6.63 2.55
N THR A 6 41.34 5.30 2.46
CA THR A 6 40.56 4.36 3.27
C THR A 6 41.20 4.09 4.64
N ALA A 7 40.41 4.14 5.72
CA ALA A 7 40.81 3.72 7.07
C ALA A 7 40.54 2.22 7.31
N PRO A 8 41.34 1.51 8.14
CA PRO A 8 41.18 0.09 8.40
C PRO A 8 40.22 -0.20 9.59
N ALA A 9 39.54 -1.35 9.51
CA ALA A 9 38.64 -1.88 10.54
C ALA A 9 39.40 -2.55 11.70
N PRO A 10 38.88 -2.52 12.95
CA PRO A 10 39.42 -3.32 14.04
C PRO A 10 38.77 -4.70 14.13
N GLY A 11 39.60 -5.71 14.44
CA GLY A 11 39.22 -7.11 14.62
C GLY A 11 38.56 -7.43 15.96
N PRO A 12 38.15 -8.70 16.18
CA PRO A 12 37.27 -9.07 17.27
C PRO A 12 38.07 -9.54 18.50
N ASP A 13 37.75 -8.98 19.68
CA ASP A 13 38.25 -9.49 20.95
C ASP A 13 37.16 -10.20 21.76
N ARG A 14 37.55 -11.39 22.22
CA ARG A 14 36.80 -12.33 23.06
C ARG A 14 36.75 -11.82 24.50
N PHE A 15 35.61 -11.98 25.18
CA PHE A 15 35.62 -12.18 26.64
C PHE A 15 34.62 -13.25 27.10
N LEU A 16 35.11 -14.01 28.07
CA LEU A 16 34.60 -15.25 28.66
C LEU A 16 33.45 -15.04 29.68
N LEU A 17 32.65 -16.12 29.81
CA LEU A 17 32.02 -16.72 31.01
C LEU A 17 31.59 -15.82 32.19
N ALA A 18 30.34 -15.99 32.66
CA ALA A 18 30.01 -16.93 33.75
C ALA A 18 28.57 -16.80 34.33
N ARG A 19 27.95 -17.98 34.50
CA ARG A 19 27.05 -18.42 35.60
C ARG A 19 25.82 -17.59 35.99
N ARG A 20 24.64 -18.21 35.89
CA ARG A 20 23.60 -18.14 36.94
C ARG A 20 22.91 -19.49 37.18
N HIS A 21 22.65 -19.73 38.46
CA HIS A 21 22.09 -20.94 39.09
C HIS A 21 20.59 -21.13 38.84
N ARG A 22 20.15 -22.39 39.01
CA ARG A 22 18.75 -22.87 39.01
C ARG A 22 17.98 -22.47 40.28
N LEU A 23 16.69 -22.13 40.09
CA LEU A 23 15.41 -22.57 40.73
C LEU A 23 15.30 -22.68 42.28
N PRO A 24 14.11 -22.60 42.94
CA PRO A 24 12.81 -23.09 42.44
C PRO A 24 11.51 -22.36 42.88
N SER A 25 10.41 -22.97 42.38
CA SER A 25 8.96 -22.85 42.56
C SER A 25 8.35 -22.80 43.97
N SER A 26 7.14 -22.22 44.10
CA SER A 26 5.93 -22.74 44.80
C SER A 26 4.78 -21.73 44.59
N SER A 27 3.64 -22.04 43.97
CA SER A 27 2.47 -22.84 44.39
C SER A 27 1.72 -22.29 45.62
N ALA A 28 0.45 -21.88 45.38
CA ALA A 28 -0.75 -22.29 46.13
C ALA A 28 -1.72 -21.12 46.42
N SER A 29 -2.89 -21.20 45.77
CA SER A 29 -4.18 -20.72 46.28
C SER A 29 -4.61 -21.60 47.46
N PRO A 30 -5.55 -21.17 48.34
CA PRO A 30 -6.93 -21.56 48.06
C PRO A 30 -8.04 -20.57 48.50
N SER A 31 -9.18 -20.80 47.85
CA SER A 31 -10.56 -20.45 48.13
C SER A 31 -10.95 -20.13 49.58
N SER A 32 -11.86 -19.15 49.73
CA SER A 32 -12.89 -19.21 50.78
C SER A 32 -14.26 -18.85 50.22
N ASN A 33 -15.18 -19.77 50.51
CA ASN A 33 -16.63 -19.75 50.28
C ASN A 33 -17.27 -18.86 51.35
N GLN A 34 -18.07 -17.86 50.99
CA GLN A 34 -19.13 -17.36 51.88
C GLN A 34 -20.38 -17.01 51.07
N GLN A 35 -21.44 -17.78 51.33
CA GLN A 35 -22.82 -17.45 50.99
C GLN A 35 -23.30 -16.31 51.89
N ARG A 36 -23.94 -15.29 51.30
CA ARG A 36 -24.94 -14.48 52.01
C ARG A 36 -25.92 -13.82 51.03
N LEU A 37 -27.15 -14.34 51.07
CA LEU A 37 -28.46 -13.69 51.03
C LEU A 37 -28.63 -12.39 50.21
N LEU A 38 -29.53 -12.48 49.22
CA LEU A 38 -30.11 -11.40 48.42
C LEU A 38 -30.90 -10.39 49.27
N PRO A 39 -31.07 -9.17 48.75
CA PRO A 39 -32.42 -8.64 48.62
C PRO A 39 -32.74 -8.16 47.19
N THR A 40 -33.98 -8.50 46.84
CA THR A 40 -34.88 -8.03 45.80
C THR A 40 -34.67 -6.63 45.23
N GLY A 41 -34.76 -6.55 43.89
CA GLY A 41 -35.42 -5.45 43.19
C GLY A 41 -34.59 -4.78 42.11
N LEU A 42 -34.73 -5.21 40.84
CA LEU A 42 -34.61 -4.34 39.65
C LEU A 42 -35.07 -5.07 38.37
N LEU A 43 -35.69 -4.29 37.50
CA LEU A 43 -36.56 -4.67 36.40
C LEU A 43 -35.93 -5.64 35.38
N ARG A 44 -36.76 -6.61 34.94
CA ARG A 44 -36.47 -7.52 33.82
C ARG A 44 -36.70 -6.78 32.49
N LEU A 45 -35.64 -6.38 31.81
CA LEU A 45 -35.72 -5.92 30.41
C LEU A 45 -36.00 -7.11 29.48
N PRO A 46 -36.78 -6.96 28.40
CA PRO A 46 -37.08 -8.06 27.50
C PRO A 46 -35.84 -8.46 26.70
N ALA A 47 -35.61 -9.77 26.60
CA ALA A 47 -34.53 -10.35 25.81
C ALA A 47 -34.71 -9.98 24.32
N ARG A 48 -33.68 -9.39 23.71
CA ARG A 48 -33.62 -9.18 22.25
C ARG A 48 -33.64 -10.54 21.54
N PRO A 49 -34.38 -10.70 20.43
CA PRO A 49 -34.34 -11.92 19.65
C PRO A 49 -32.94 -12.10 19.07
N ARG A 50 -32.42 -13.32 19.20
CA ARG A 50 -31.14 -13.76 18.66
C ARG A 50 -31.24 -13.68 17.13
N ALA A 51 -30.50 -12.77 16.51
CA ALA A 51 -30.45 -12.64 15.06
C ALA A 51 -29.99 -13.95 14.43
N ALA A 52 -30.80 -14.49 13.51
CA ALA A 52 -30.44 -15.62 12.69
C ALA A 52 -29.20 -15.29 11.84
N PRO A 53 -28.32 -16.27 11.53
CA PRO A 53 -27.19 -16.02 10.67
C PRO A 53 -27.70 -15.62 9.28
N MET A 54 -27.41 -14.38 8.88
CA MET A 54 -27.68 -13.93 7.51
C MET A 54 -26.88 -14.82 6.56
N SER A 55 -27.59 -15.50 5.69
CA SER A 55 -27.05 -16.16 4.51
C SER A 55 -26.13 -15.18 3.77
N ALA A 56 -24.91 -15.63 3.45
CA ALA A 56 -24.00 -14.89 2.60
C ALA A 56 -24.64 -14.75 1.21
N GLU A 57 -25.37 -13.65 1.00
CA GLU A 57 -25.75 -13.21 -0.34
C GLU A 57 -24.44 -12.99 -1.12
N ALA A 58 -24.31 -13.71 -2.23
CA ALA A 58 -23.23 -13.51 -3.18
C ALA A 58 -23.29 -12.07 -3.67
N ARG A 59 -22.47 -11.19 -3.07
CA ARG A 59 -22.25 -9.84 -3.57
C ARG A 59 -21.71 -10.00 -4.98
N GLY A 60 -22.42 -9.43 -5.97
CA GLY A 60 -21.90 -9.31 -7.32
C GLY A 60 -20.51 -8.64 -7.31
N PRO A 61 -19.73 -8.77 -8.40
CA PRO A 61 -18.38 -8.23 -8.45
C PRO A 61 -18.41 -6.74 -8.12
N ALA A 62 -17.51 -6.33 -7.21
CA ALA A 62 -17.36 -4.92 -6.87
C ALA A 62 -17.03 -4.11 -8.14
N PRO A 63 -17.52 -2.87 -8.26
CA PRO A 63 -17.19 -2.04 -9.41
C PRO A 63 -15.66 -1.86 -9.51
N PRO A 64 -15.10 -1.83 -10.73
CA PRO A 64 -13.66 -1.71 -10.91
C PRO A 64 -13.13 -0.42 -10.27
N VAL A 65 -12.01 -0.54 -9.56
CA VAL A 65 -11.36 0.58 -8.89
C VAL A 65 -10.74 1.49 -9.95
N ALA A 66 -11.23 2.72 -10.07
CA ALA A 66 -10.69 3.68 -11.03
C ALA A 66 -9.25 4.11 -10.67
N PRO A 67 -8.38 4.34 -11.67
CA PRO A 67 -7.05 4.89 -11.42
C PRO A 67 -7.11 6.34 -10.92
N PRO A 68 -6.12 6.79 -10.13
CA PRO A 68 -6.00 8.20 -9.78
C PRO A 68 -5.71 9.05 -11.03
N ALA A 69 -6.13 10.32 -11.02
CA ALA A 69 -5.87 11.28 -12.10
C ALA A 69 -4.70 12.19 -11.76
N HIS A 70 -3.85 12.52 -12.74
CA HIS A 70 -2.76 13.50 -12.60
C HIS A 70 -2.90 14.62 -13.64
N PRO A 71 -2.61 15.89 -13.31
CA PRO A 71 -2.85 17.01 -14.21
C PRO A 71 -1.97 17.04 -15.48
N THR A 72 -0.78 16.43 -15.43
CA THR A 72 0.23 16.58 -16.51
C THR A 72 0.64 15.29 -17.22
N TYR A 73 0.18 14.11 -16.79
CA TYR A 73 0.45 12.85 -17.49
C TYR A 73 -0.60 11.80 -17.08
N ASP A 74 -0.73 10.74 -17.89
CA ASP A 74 -1.68 9.66 -17.66
C ASP A 74 -1.01 8.28 -17.82
N LEU A 75 -1.81 7.22 -17.67
CA LEU A 75 -1.34 5.85 -17.83
C LEU A 75 -0.90 5.54 -19.28
N LYS A 76 -1.48 6.18 -20.29
CA LYS A 76 -1.09 5.97 -21.70
C LYS A 76 0.34 6.44 -21.93
N ALA A 77 0.73 7.58 -21.37
CA ALA A 77 2.10 8.07 -21.43
C ALA A 77 3.09 7.10 -20.75
N VAL A 78 2.72 6.54 -19.60
CA VAL A 78 3.55 5.55 -18.88
C VAL A 78 3.71 4.27 -19.70
N ILE A 79 2.63 3.76 -20.30
CA ILE A 79 2.66 2.56 -21.16
C ILE A 79 3.52 2.81 -22.40
N ALA A 80 3.34 3.95 -23.07
CA ALA A 80 4.13 4.31 -24.24
C ALA A 80 5.63 4.37 -23.93
N LEU A 81 6.00 4.94 -22.78
CA LEU A 81 7.39 4.98 -22.34
C LEU A 81 7.94 3.58 -22.08
N ALA A 82 7.20 2.72 -21.38
CA ALA A 82 7.63 1.36 -21.06
C ALA A 82 7.78 0.47 -22.31
N LEU A 83 6.85 0.58 -23.27
CA LEU A 83 6.96 -0.11 -24.56
C LEU A 83 8.16 0.41 -25.37
N SER A 84 8.39 1.71 -25.36
CA SER A 84 9.55 2.31 -26.04
C SER A 84 10.88 1.90 -25.39
N GLU A 85 10.91 1.74 -24.06
CA GLU A 85 12.08 1.26 -23.33
C GLU A 85 12.47 -0.16 -23.76
N ASP A 86 11.49 -1.06 -23.86
CA ASP A 86 11.74 -2.50 -24.10
C ASP A 86 11.95 -2.82 -25.59
N ALA A 87 11.23 -2.13 -26.49
CA ALA A 87 11.26 -2.42 -27.93
C ALA A 87 12.22 -1.52 -28.74
N GLY A 88 12.44 -0.28 -28.28
CA GLY A 88 13.14 0.76 -29.06
C GLY A 88 12.59 0.92 -30.49
N ASP A 89 13.42 1.42 -31.40
CA ASP A 89 13.03 1.61 -32.81
C ASP A 89 13.01 0.30 -33.63
N ARG A 90 13.72 -0.73 -33.15
CA ARG A 90 13.96 -1.99 -33.89
C ARG A 90 12.90 -3.06 -33.61
N GLY A 91 12.25 -3.00 -32.45
CA GLY A 91 11.39 -4.08 -31.95
C GLY A 91 12.18 -5.30 -31.45
N ASP A 92 11.44 -6.37 -31.14
CA ASP A 92 12.01 -7.62 -30.63
C ASP A 92 12.70 -8.42 -31.76
N VAL A 93 14.02 -8.28 -31.83
CA VAL A 93 14.87 -8.98 -32.81
C VAL A 93 14.77 -10.51 -32.71
N SER A 94 14.52 -11.06 -31.53
CA SER A 94 14.40 -12.50 -31.31
C SER A 94 13.09 -13.00 -31.93
N CYS A 95 11.97 -12.34 -31.65
CA CYS A 95 10.68 -12.64 -32.28
C CYS A 95 10.73 -12.47 -33.80
N LEU A 96 11.34 -11.40 -34.29
CA LEU A 96 11.47 -11.14 -35.73
C LEU A 96 12.26 -12.25 -36.45
N ALA A 97 13.30 -12.78 -35.81
CA ALA A 97 14.15 -13.82 -36.37
C ALA A 97 13.58 -15.24 -36.25
N THR A 98 12.80 -15.53 -35.21
CA THR A 98 12.42 -16.91 -34.86
C THR A 98 10.96 -17.26 -35.10
N ILE A 99 10.06 -16.28 -35.15
CA ILE A 99 8.61 -16.51 -35.22
C ILE A 99 8.08 -15.89 -36.50
N PRO A 100 7.42 -16.61 -37.42
CA PRO A 100 6.79 -15.99 -38.59
C PRO A 100 5.64 -15.02 -38.23
N SER A 101 5.36 -14.04 -39.08
CA SER A 101 4.39 -12.95 -38.79
C SER A 101 2.93 -13.38 -38.75
N ASP A 102 2.58 -14.51 -39.33
CA ASP A 102 1.23 -15.07 -39.43
C ASP A 102 0.90 -16.07 -38.30
N VAL A 103 1.85 -16.40 -37.43
CA VAL A 103 1.64 -17.36 -36.34
C VAL A 103 0.69 -16.76 -35.30
N LYS A 104 -0.33 -17.55 -34.94
CA LYS A 104 -1.22 -17.28 -33.82
C LYS A 104 -0.85 -18.15 -32.64
N ALA A 105 -0.99 -17.60 -31.43
CA ALA A 105 -0.76 -18.30 -30.18
C ALA A 105 -1.85 -17.97 -29.17
N GLU A 106 -2.04 -18.88 -28.21
CA GLU A 106 -2.74 -18.63 -26.96
C GLU A 106 -1.70 -18.64 -25.83
N ALA A 107 -1.82 -17.71 -24.89
CA ALA A 107 -1.02 -17.69 -23.68
C ALA A 107 -1.90 -17.51 -22.45
N THR A 108 -1.52 -18.15 -21.36
CA THR A 108 -2.29 -18.17 -20.10
C THR A 108 -1.50 -17.51 -18.98
N PHE A 109 -2.15 -16.60 -18.25
CA PHE A 109 -1.63 -16.00 -17.03
C PHE A 109 -1.76 -16.96 -15.86
N ILE A 110 -0.66 -17.15 -15.10
CA ILE A 110 -0.59 -18.07 -13.98
C ILE A 110 0.03 -17.36 -12.77
N ALA A 111 -0.67 -17.39 -11.63
CA ALA A 111 -0.11 -16.93 -10.36
C ALA A 111 0.97 -17.91 -9.89
N LYS A 112 2.17 -17.42 -9.57
CA LYS A 112 3.29 -18.24 -9.07
C LYS A 112 3.50 -18.11 -7.56
N ALA A 113 2.77 -17.20 -6.93
CA ALA A 113 2.67 -16.98 -5.49
C ALA A 113 1.25 -16.58 -5.10
N ASP A 114 0.94 -16.67 -3.81
CA ASP A 114 -0.34 -16.23 -3.26
C ASP A 114 -0.34 -14.71 -3.04
N GLY A 115 -1.47 -14.05 -3.32
CA GLY A 115 -1.58 -12.61 -3.14
C GLY A 115 -2.84 -11.99 -3.72
N VAL A 116 -2.87 -10.67 -3.77
CA VAL A 116 -3.93 -9.90 -4.42
C VAL A 116 -3.50 -9.55 -5.83
N ILE A 117 -4.32 -9.89 -6.83
CA ILE A 117 -4.05 -9.52 -8.22
C ILE A 117 -4.35 -8.04 -8.43
N ALA A 118 -3.44 -7.34 -9.10
CA ALA A 118 -3.61 -5.96 -9.51
C ALA A 118 -2.87 -5.68 -10.83
N GLY A 119 -3.46 -4.82 -11.66
CA GLY A 119 -2.95 -4.45 -12.97
C GLY A 119 -3.63 -5.16 -14.15
N ILE A 120 -4.75 -5.86 -13.94
CA ILE A 120 -5.56 -6.46 -15.02
C ILE A 120 -6.03 -5.37 -15.98
N SER A 121 -6.62 -4.30 -15.43
CA SER A 121 -7.08 -3.17 -16.24
C SER A 121 -5.94 -2.46 -16.99
N LEU A 122 -4.73 -2.43 -16.40
CA LEU A 122 -3.55 -1.86 -17.05
C LEU A 122 -3.01 -2.80 -18.15
N ALA A 123 -3.06 -4.11 -17.94
CA ALA A 123 -2.69 -5.12 -18.93
C ALA A 123 -3.55 -5.01 -20.19
N ASP A 124 -4.87 -4.82 -20.04
CA ASP A 124 -5.77 -4.56 -21.18
C ASP A 124 -5.34 -3.32 -21.98
N MET A 125 -4.96 -2.24 -21.31
CA MET A 125 -4.46 -1.03 -21.96
C MET A 125 -3.17 -1.30 -22.74
N ILE A 126 -2.24 -2.07 -22.16
CA ILE A 126 -0.96 -2.42 -22.81
C ILE A 126 -1.20 -3.32 -24.02
N PHE A 127 -1.99 -4.39 -23.89
CA PHE A 127 -2.30 -5.28 -25.01
C PHE A 127 -3.00 -4.54 -26.15
N ASN A 128 -3.98 -3.69 -25.83
CA ASN A 128 -4.66 -2.88 -26.84
C ASN A 128 -3.70 -1.88 -27.52
N GLN A 129 -2.71 -1.33 -26.80
CA GLN A 129 -1.72 -0.43 -27.40
C GLN A 129 -0.72 -1.18 -28.29
N VAL A 130 -0.35 -2.41 -27.95
CA VAL A 130 0.55 -3.25 -28.75
C VAL A 130 -0.15 -3.76 -30.01
N ASP A 131 -1.35 -4.34 -29.86
CA ASP A 131 -2.12 -4.93 -30.96
C ASP A 131 -3.61 -5.02 -30.57
N PRO A 132 -4.46 -4.10 -31.07
CA PRO A 132 -5.91 -4.11 -30.81
C PRO A 132 -6.65 -5.37 -31.28
N SER A 133 -6.01 -6.24 -32.08
CA SER A 133 -6.61 -7.50 -32.53
C SER A 133 -6.42 -8.65 -31.53
N LEU A 134 -5.60 -8.46 -30.49
CA LEU A 134 -5.45 -9.44 -29.41
C LEU A 134 -6.77 -9.58 -28.65
N LYS A 135 -7.17 -10.82 -28.39
CA LYS A 135 -8.34 -11.14 -27.58
C LYS A 135 -7.87 -11.53 -26.19
N VAL A 136 -8.22 -10.71 -25.20
CA VAL A 136 -7.89 -10.95 -23.79
C VAL A 136 -9.15 -11.37 -23.06
N GLU A 137 -9.05 -12.43 -22.27
CA GLU A 137 -10.12 -12.95 -21.42
C GLU A 137 -9.59 -13.09 -19.99
N TRP A 138 -10.30 -12.52 -19.01
CA TRP A 138 -9.92 -12.58 -17.60
C TRP A 138 -10.92 -13.42 -16.82
N PHE A 139 -10.41 -14.26 -15.92
CA PHE A 139 -11.23 -15.06 -15.00
C PHE A 139 -11.31 -14.43 -13.61
N GLU A 140 -10.45 -13.46 -13.35
CA GLU A 140 -10.37 -12.68 -12.11
C GLU A 140 -10.42 -11.18 -12.44
N THR A 141 -10.62 -10.37 -11.42
CA THR A 141 -10.62 -8.90 -11.49
C THR A 141 -9.63 -8.31 -10.49
N ASP A 142 -9.21 -7.06 -10.75
CA ASP A 142 -8.33 -6.32 -9.84
C ASP A 142 -8.89 -6.33 -8.40
N GLY A 143 -8.09 -6.78 -7.44
CA GLY A 143 -8.45 -6.89 -6.03
C GLY A 143 -8.87 -8.30 -5.59
N ASN A 144 -9.05 -9.25 -6.51
CA ASN A 144 -9.25 -10.65 -6.13
C ASN A 144 -7.98 -11.27 -5.52
N TYR A 145 -8.19 -12.22 -4.61
CA TYR A 145 -7.11 -13.00 -4.02
C TYR A 145 -6.86 -14.25 -4.85
N VAL A 146 -5.61 -14.49 -5.22
CA VAL A 146 -5.16 -15.62 -6.02
C VAL A 146 -4.22 -16.50 -5.24
N HIS A 147 -4.23 -17.81 -5.52
CA HIS A 147 -3.30 -18.78 -4.97
C HIS A 147 -2.33 -19.28 -6.05
N LYS A 148 -1.15 -19.72 -5.64
CA LYS A 148 -0.14 -20.29 -6.53
C LYS A 148 -0.72 -21.42 -7.38
N GLY A 149 -0.53 -21.31 -8.69
CA GLY A 149 -1.02 -22.24 -9.70
C GLY A 149 -2.34 -21.81 -10.35
N LEU A 150 -3.04 -20.82 -9.80
CA LEU A 150 -4.28 -20.31 -10.38
C LEU A 150 -4.02 -19.69 -11.76
N GLN A 151 -4.81 -20.12 -12.74
CA GLN A 151 -4.91 -19.47 -14.04
C GLN A 151 -5.99 -18.41 -13.97
N PHE A 152 -5.64 -17.15 -14.25
CA PHE A 152 -6.56 -16.02 -14.01
C PHE A 152 -6.85 -15.19 -15.26
N GLY A 153 -6.28 -15.56 -16.40
CA GLY A 153 -6.61 -14.96 -17.69
C GLY A 153 -5.88 -15.62 -18.85
N LYS A 154 -6.30 -15.27 -20.05
CA LYS A 154 -5.78 -15.74 -21.33
C LYS A 154 -5.67 -14.61 -22.32
N VAL A 155 -4.71 -14.71 -23.23
CA VAL A 155 -4.60 -13.85 -24.40
C VAL A 155 -4.41 -14.71 -25.64
N TYR A 156 -5.15 -14.41 -26.70
CA TYR A 156 -5.10 -15.09 -27.99
C TYR A 156 -4.90 -14.08 -29.12
N GLY A 157 -4.00 -14.39 -30.06
CA GLY A 157 -3.79 -13.56 -31.24
C GLY A 157 -2.42 -13.75 -31.87
N CYS A 158 -1.86 -12.68 -32.45
CA CYS A 158 -0.53 -12.71 -33.08
C CYS A 158 0.53 -13.10 -32.04
N ALA A 159 1.31 -14.15 -32.31
CA ALA A 159 2.33 -14.64 -31.39
C ALA A 159 3.40 -13.59 -31.10
N ARG A 160 3.87 -12.87 -32.14
CA ARG A 160 4.84 -11.78 -31.98
C ARG A 160 4.30 -10.67 -31.06
N SER A 161 3.04 -10.26 -31.25
CA SER A 161 2.41 -9.21 -30.43
C SER A 161 2.29 -9.62 -28.96
N ILE A 162 1.91 -10.87 -28.68
CA ILE A 162 1.82 -11.40 -27.31
C ILE A 162 3.19 -11.34 -26.63
N ILE A 163 4.26 -11.78 -27.31
CA ILE A 163 5.61 -11.83 -26.73
C ILE A 163 6.19 -10.43 -26.52
N VAL A 164 5.98 -9.51 -27.46
CA VAL A 164 6.39 -8.10 -27.30
C VAL A 164 5.70 -7.45 -26.10
N ALA A 165 4.43 -7.76 -25.84
CA ALA A 165 3.71 -7.22 -24.69
C ALA A 165 4.11 -7.91 -23.36
N GLU A 166 4.58 -9.15 -23.40
CA GLU A 166 4.71 -10.04 -22.24
C GLU A 166 5.46 -9.39 -21.08
N ARG A 167 6.70 -8.93 -21.32
CA ARG A 167 7.56 -8.45 -20.24
C ARG A 167 7.01 -7.16 -19.62
N VAL A 168 6.51 -6.25 -20.45
CA VAL A 168 5.91 -4.99 -20.01
C VAL A 168 4.67 -5.26 -19.16
N VAL A 169 3.75 -6.11 -19.62
CA VAL A 169 2.56 -6.50 -18.87
C VAL A 169 2.93 -7.16 -17.54
N LEU A 170 3.81 -8.16 -17.56
CA LEU A 170 4.21 -8.87 -16.35
C LEU A 170 4.90 -7.94 -15.35
N ASN A 171 5.83 -7.08 -15.77
CA ASN A 171 6.52 -6.17 -14.86
C ASN A 171 5.53 -5.23 -14.12
N PHE A 172 4.55 -4.69 -14.84
CA PHE A 172 3.51 -3.86 -14.23
C PHE A 172 2.62 -4.66 -13.28
N MET A 173 2.04 -5.77 -13.74
CA MET A 173 1.13 -6.60 -12.94
C MET A 173 1.80 -7.15 -11.69
N GLN A 174 3.03 -7.68 -11.81
CA GLN A 174 3.78 -8.24 -10.69
C GLN A 174 4.07 -7.16 -9.63
N ARG A 175 4.48 -5.95 -10.04
CA ARG A 175 4.70 -4.82 -9.13
C ARG A 175 3.39 -4.39 -8.45
N MET A 176 2.35 -4.11 -9.23
CA MET A 176 1.05 -3.69 -8.71
C MET A 176 0.48 -4.73 -7.75
N SER A 177 0.53 -6.00 -8.11
CA SER A 177 0.04 -7.11 -7.26
C SER A 177 0.83 -7.23 -5.96
N GLY A 178 2.15 -7.00 -5.99
CA GLY A 178 2.98 -6.92 -4.78
C GLY A 178 2.53 -5.81 -3.82
N ILE A 179 2.29 -4.61 -4.36
CA ILE A 179 1.79 -3.45 -3.60
C ILE A 179 0.40 -3.73 -3.04
N ALA A 180 -0.53 -4.23 -3.87
CA ALA A 180 -1.90 -4.53 -3.47
C ALA A 180 -1.95 -5.61 -2.38
N THR A 181 -1.10 -6.63 -2.48
CA THR A 181 -0.99 -7.71 -1.48
C THR A 181 -0.57 -7.17 -0.12
N LEU A 182 0.52 -6.38 -0.07
CA LEU A 182 0.99 -5.79 1.19
C LEU A 182 -0.03 -4.78 1.75
N THR A 183 -0.62 -3.96 0.88
CA THR A 183 -1.64 -2.98 1.27
C THR A 183 -2.84 -3.67 1.90
N LYS A 184 -3.30 -4.79 1.31
CA LYS A 184 -4.44 -5.56 1.84
C LYS A 184 -4.14 -6.10 3.23
N ALA A 185 -2.97 -6.70 3.41
CA ALA A 185 -2.53 -7.21 4.70
C ALA A 185 -2.44 -6.10 5.77
N MET A 186 -1.84 -4.95 5.42
CA MET A 186 -1.72 -3.82 6.34
C MET A 186 -3.08 -3.17 6.64
N SER A 187 -3.95 -3.01 5.63
CA SER A 187 -5.30 -2.43 5.78
C SER A 187 -6.19 -3.28 6.68
N ASP A 188 -6.14 -4.61 6.52
CA ASP A 188 -6.88 -5.52 7.39
C ASP A 188 -6.38 -5.47 8.84
N ALA A 189 -5.07 -5.35 9.05
CA ALA A 189 -4.46 -5.27 10.37
C ALA A 189 -4.62 -3.90 11.06
N ALA A 190 -4.70 -2.80 10.29
CA ALA A 190 -4.75 -1.43 10.79
C ALA A 190 -6.11 -1.02 11.38
N ARG A 191 -7.17 -1.81 11.18
CA ARG A 191 -8.54 -1.42 11.55
C ARG A 191 -8.63 -1.00 13.02
N PRO A 192 -9.37 0.08 13.34
CA PRO A 192 -10.27 0.83 12.44
C PRO A 192 -9.58 1.88 11.56
N ALA A 193 -8.28 2.12 11.71
CA ALA A 193 -7.56 3.12 10.92
C ALA A 193 -7.47 2.74 9.43
N CYS A 194 -7.42 3.74 8.56
CA CYS A 194 -7.22 3.56 7.12
C CYS A 194 -5.74 3.63 6.74
N ILE A 195 -5.26 2.68 5.94
CA ILE A 195 -3.90 2.71 5.40
C ILE A 195 -3.79 3.69 4.24
N LEU A 196 -2.74 4.51 4.28
CA LEU A 196 -2.34 5.43 3.22
C LEU A 196 -0.95 5.08 2.67
N GLU A 197 -0.77 5.29 1.37
CA GLU A 197 0.57 5.37 0.77
C GLU A 197 1.19 6.76 0.90
N THR A 198 2.38 6.94 0.33
CA THR A 198 3.09 8.23 0.33
C THR A 198 3.63 8.57 -1.05
N ARG A 199 4.16 9.80 -1.20
CA ARG A 199 4.92 10.19 -2.40
C ARG A 199 6.25 9.45 -2.61
N LYS A 200 6.65 8.55 -1.70
CA LYS A 200 7.81 7.64 -1.84
C LYS A 200 7.46 6.48 -2.79
N THR A 201 7.11 6.83 -4.02
CA THR A 201 6.81 5.90 -5.11
C THR A 201 8.02 5.72 -6.02
N ALA A 202 8.00 4.70 -6.87
CA ALA A 202 8.96 4.65 -7.97
C ALA A 202 8.80 5.90 -8.86
N PRO A 203 9.90 6.55 -9.29
CA PRO A 203 9.85 7.68 -10.23
C PRO A 203 9.11 7.28 -11.51
N GLY A 204 8.25 8.17 -12.04
CA GLY A 204 7.44 7.90 -13.24
C GLY A 204 6.23 6.97 -13.03
N LEU A 205 6.21 6.17 -11.97
CA LEU A 205 5.18 5.13 -11.75
C LEU A 205 4.15 5.50 -10.68
N ARG A 206 4.06 6.77 -10.28
CA ARG A 206 3.20 7.18 -9.15
C ARG A 206 1.72 6.83 -9.34
N LEU A 207 1.18 7.02 -10.55
CA LEU A 207 -0.20 6.65 -10.86
C LEU A 207 -0.44 5.15 -10.68
N VAL A 208 0.51 4.33 -11.16
CA VAL A 208 0.47 2.87 -11.10
C VAL A 208 0.56 2.39 -9.64
N ASP A 209 1.54 2.89 -8.89
CA ASP A 209 1.76 2.53 -7.49
C ASP A 209 0.55 2.89 -6.62
N LYS A 210 0.01 4.10 -6.77
CA LYS A 210 -1.17 4.56 -6.03
C LYS A 210 -2.44 3.81 -6.42
N TRP A 211 -2.60 3.44 -7.70
CA TRP A 211 -3.72 2.63 -8.13
C TRP A 211 -3.71 1.25 -7.48
N ALA A 212 -2.54 0.62 -7.39
CA ALA A 212 -2.37 -0.66 -6.71
C ALA A 212 -2.72 -0.60 -5.21
N VAL A 213 -2.43 0.52 -4.54
CA VAL A 213 -2.82 0.74 -3.14
C VAL A 213 -4.35 0.81 -3.00
N LEU A 214 -5.05 1.52 -3.90
CA LEU A 214 -6.51 1.54 -3.91
C LEU A 214 -7.10 0.13 -4.12
N ILE A 215 -6.56 -0.64 -5.06
CA ILE A 215 -6.95 -2.03 -5.32
C ILE A 215 -6.75 -2.90 -4.07
N GLY A 216 -5.64 -2.69 -3.35
CA GLY A 216 -5.34 -3.35 -2.08
C GLY A 216 -6.17 -2.89 -0.88
N SER A 217 -7.27 -2.14 -1.07
CA SER A 217 -8.10 -1.57 0.00
C SER A 217 -7.41 -0.54 0.91
N GLY A 218 -6.34 0.09 0.41
CA GLY A 218 -5.80 1.32 0.99
C GLY A 218 -6.51 2.57 0.46
N LYS A 219 -6.03 3.74 0.87
CA LYS A 219 -6.45 5.03 0.32
C LYS A 219 -5.22 5.81 -0.16
N ASN A 220 -5.44 6.69 -1.12
CA ASN A 220 -4.38 7.60 -1.56
C ASN A 220 -4.26 8.76 -0.58
N HIS A 221 -3.02 9.07 -0.18
CA HIS A 221 -2.65 10.39 0.32
C HIS A 221 -2.59 11.38 -0.86
N ARG A 222 -2.05 12.57 -0.67
CA ARG A 222 -1.86 13.53 -1.76
C ARG A 222 -1.03 12.95 -2.90
N LEU A 223 -1.45 13.19 -4.13
CA LEU A 223 -0.79 12.75 -5.35
C LEU A 223 0.53 13.50 -5.58
N GLY A 224 0.55 14.80 -5.32
CA GLY A 224 1.67 15.67 -5.64
C GLY A 224 1.90 16.74 -4.58
N LEU A 225 2.70 17.75 -4.94
CA LEU A 225 2.83 18.95 -4.11
C LEU A 225 1.68 19.94 -4.36
N PHE A 226 0.87 19.70 -5.39
CA PHE A 226 -0.10 20.65 -5.95
C PHE A 226 -1.53 20.46 -5.42
N ASP A 227 -1.87 19.31 -4.84
CA ASP A 227 -3.25 18.93 -4.50
C ASP A 227 -3.56 18.96 -3.00
N MET A 228 -2.54 19.12 -2.15
CA MET A 228 -2.70 19.26 -0.71
C MET A 228 -1.51 19.98 -0.07
N VAL A 229 -1.79 20.90 0.85
CA VAL A 229 -0.76 21.53 1.69
C VAL A 229 -0.35 20.55 2.78
N MET A 230 0.95 20.37 2.94
CA MET A 230 1.52 19.56 4.02
C MET A 230 2.69 20.31 4.63
N ILE A 231 2.46 20.88 5.81
CA ILE A 231 3.45 21.62 6.58
C ILE A 231 4.35 20.61 7.29
N LYS A 232 5.62 20.56 6.89
CA LYS A 232 6.65 19.68 7.50
C LYS A 232 7.59 20.44 8.42
N ASP A 233 8.42 19.71 9.16
CA ASP A 233 9.52 20.21 9.99
C ASP A 233 10.35 21.35 9.38
N ASN A 234 10.76 21.22 8.11
CA ASN A 234 11.54 22.23 7.40
C ASN A 234 10.73 23.51 7.17
N HIS A 235 9.44 23.39 6.88
CA HIS A 235 8.55 24.55 6.70
C HIS A 235 8.36 25.28 8.03
N ILE A 236 8.12 24.52 9.11
CA ILE A 236 7.96 25.06 10.47
C ILE A 236 9.22 25.82 10.89
N SER A 237 10.40 25.23 10.64
CA SER A 237 11.69 25.82 10.99
C SER A 237 11.94 27.12 10.23
N VAL A 238 11.74 27.12 8.91
CA VAL A 238 11.95 28.30 8.06
C VAL A 238 10.92 29.40 8.31
N ALA A 239 9.67 29.04 8.64
CA ALA A 239 8.62 30.00 8.99
C ALA A 239 8.77 30.59 10.41
N GLY A 240 9.74 30.11 11.20
CA GLY A 240 9.96 30.56 12.57
C GLY A 240 8.87 30.09 13.55
N GLY A 241 8.35 28.88 13.36
CA GLY A 241 7.42 28.22 14.29
C GLY A 241 6.10 27.78 13.65
N ILE A 242 5.41 26.86 14.33
CA ILE A 242 4.23 26.17 13.80
C ILE A 242 3.05 27.12 13.59
N ALA A 243 2.83 28.07 14.52
CA ALA A 243 1.78 29.08 14.40
C ALA A 243 2.01 30.02 13.20
N ASN A 244 3.26 30.38 12.92
CA ASN A 244 3.58 31.22 11.76
C ASN A 244 3.37 30.45 10.46
N ALA A 245 3.81 29.19 10.39
CA ALA A 245 3.59 28.34 9.23
C ALA A 245 2.09 28.17 8.92
N MET A 246 1.27 27.86 9.94
CA MET A 246 -0.19 27.73 9.78
C MET A 246 -0.83 29.05 9.33
N ARG A 247 -0.46 30.18 9.94
CA ARG A 247 -0.94 31.51 9.54
C ARG A 247 -0.62 31.83 8.08
N SER A 248 0.60 31.56 7.65
CA SER A 248 1.00 31.78 6.26
C SER A 248 0.19 30.92 5.29
N VAL A 249 -0.12 29.67 5.65
CA VAL A 249 -0.98 28.80 4.83
C VAL A 249 -2.41 29.34 4.76
N ASP A 250 -3.01 29.70 5.90
CA ASP A 250 -4.38 30.24 5.94
C ASP A 250 -4.51 31.51 5.07
N GLN A 251 -3.56 32.44 5.21
CA GLN A 251 -3.52 33.68 4.41
C GLN A 251 -3.31 33.40 2.92
N PHE A 252 -2.45 32.45 2.57
CA PHE A 252 -2.19 32.08 1.18
C PHE A 252 -3.44 31.47 0.53
N LEU A 253 -4.08 30.51 1.19
CA LEU A 253 -5.27 29.85 0.67
C LEU A 253 -6.46 30.81 0.51
N GLU A 254 -6.64 31.74 1.45
CA GLU A 254 -7.65 32.79 1.34
C GLU A 254 -7.37 33.73 0.16
N LYS A 255 -6.13 34.22 0.05
CA LYS A 255 -5.71 35.13 -1.03
C LYS A 255 -5.88 34.49 -2.41
N GLU A 256 -5.43 33.25 -2.57
CA GLU A 256 -5.49 32.52 -3.84
C GLU A 256 -6.86 31.85 -4.08
N LYS A 257 -7.79 31.95 -3.11
CA LYS A 257 -9.12 31.33 -3.14
C LYS A 257 -9.07 29.83 -3.40
N LEU A 258 -8.08 29.15 -2.82
CA LEU A 258 -7.86 27.72 -2.97
C LEU A 258 -8.56 26.97 -1.84
N THR A 259 -9.26 25.88 -2.19
CA THR A 259 -9.83 24.94 -1.21
C THR A 259 -9.15 23.60 -1.40
N VAL A 260 -8.09 23.38 -0.64
CA VAL A 260 -7.33 22.12 -0.59
C VAL A 260 -7.16 21.67 0.87
N PRO A 261 -7.06 20.36 1.15
CA PRO A 261 -6.80 19.92 2.51
C PRO A 261 -5.45 20.43 3.01
N VAL A 262 -5.36 20.64 4.32
CA VAL A 262 -4.16 21.09 5.00
C VAL A 262 -3.80 20.10 6.09
N GLU A 263 -2.56 19.62 6.03
CA GLU A 263 -1.96 18.75 7.04
C GLU A 263 -0.75 19.42 7.67
N VAL A 264 -0.59 19.24 8.98
CA VAL A 264 0.62 19.67 9.72
C VAL A 264 1.28 18.47 10.38
N GLU A 265 2.59 18.36 10.20
CA GLU A 265 3.44 17.36 10.83
C GLU A 265 3.85 17.81 12.22
N THR A 266 3.68 16.92 13.21
CA THR A 266 4.06 17.13 14.61
C THR A 266 4.82 15.91 15.11
N ARG A 267 5.83 16.15 15.95
CA ARG A 267 6.78 15.15 16.47
C ARG A 267 6.75 15.05 17.99
N THR A 268 6.18 16.04 18.66
CA THR A 268 6.08 16.08 20.14
C THR A 268 4.67 16.48 20.57
N ILE A 269 4.33 16.17 21.83
CA ILE A 269 3.06 16.58 22.44
C ILE A 269 2.96 18.11 22.53
N GLU A 270 4.08 18.80 22.72
CA GLU A 270 4.15 20.26 22.73
C GLU A 270 3.78 20.85 21.37
N GLU A 271 4.31 20.30 20.27
CA GLU A 271 3.94 20.72 18.92
C GLU A 271 2.42 20.48 18.66
N VAL A 272 1.85 19.36 19.14
CA VAL A 272 0.40 19.11 19.07
C VAL A 272 -0.39 20.17 19.85
N LYS A 273 0.05 20.54 21.06
CA LYS A 273 -0.59 21.61 21.86
C LYS A 273 -0.56 22.95 21.13
N ASP A 274 0.56 23.29 20.49
CA ASP A 274 0.69 24.53 19.74
C ASP A 274 -0.27 24.60 18.55
N VAL A 275 -0.44 23.49 17.81
CA VAL A 275 -1.44 23.38 16.73
C VAL A 275 -2.85 23.59 17.27
N LEU A 276 -3.21 22.90 18.35
CA LEU A 276 -4.55 22.98 18.94
C LEU A 276 -4.86 24.36 19.52
N LYS A 277 -3.85 25.04 20.08
CA LYS A 277 -3.95 26.42 20.55
C LYS A 277 -4.19 27.36 19.38
N TYR A 278 -3.37 27.29 18.34
CA TYR A 278 -3.54 28.11 17.14
C TYR A 278 -4.94 27.94 16.54
N ALA A 279 -5.41 26.70 16.40
CA ALA A 279 -6.72 26.39 15.84
C ALA A 279 -7.91 26.77 16.75
N ALA A 280 -7.69 26.96 18.05
CA ALA A 280 -8.71 27.48 18.96
C ALA A 280 -8.80 29.02 18.92
N GLU A 281 -7.67 29.68 18.67
CA GLU A 281 -7.56 31.15 18.66
C GLU A 281 -7.81 31.77 17.28
N ASN A 282 -7.74 30.98 16.19
CA ASN A 282 -7.77 31.47 14.82
C ASN A 282 -8.70 30.62 13.94
N LYS A 283 -9.26 31.24 12.89
CA LYS A 283 -9.89 30.50 11.79
C LYS A 283 -8.80 29.85 10.95
N THR A 284 -8.82 28.53 10.85
CA THR A 284 -7.80 27.77 10.12
C THR A 284 -8.40 26.79 9.12
N SER A 285 -7.66 26.53 8.04
CA SER A 285 -7.97 25.54 7.00
C SER A 285 -7.44 24.14 7.36
N LEU A 286 -6.86 23.97 8.56
CA LEU A 286 -6.32 22.69 9.02
C LEU A 286 -7.38 21.57 8.99
N THR A 287 -7.02 20.46 8.37
CA THR A 287 -7.87 19.26 8.27
C THR A 287 -7.31 18.07 9.05
N ARG A 288 -5.98 17.95 9.12
CA ARG A 288 -5.30 16.76 9.65
C ARG A 288 -4.03 17.11 10.41
N ILE A 289 -3.77 16.36 11.49
CA ILE A 289 -2.51 16.41 12.24
C ILE A 289 -1.79 15.08 12.04
N MET A 290 -0.59 15.14 11.47
CA MET A 290 0.31 14.00 11.36
C MET A 290 1.15 13.90 12.63
N LEU A 291 1.14 12.71 13.23
CA LEU A 291 1.86 12.31 14.44
C LEU A 291 3.08 11.50 14.00
N ASP A 292 4.16 12.19 13.63
CA ASP A 292 5.33 11.57 13.01
C ASP A 292 6.28 10.99 14.06
N ASN A 293 6.62 9.72 13.87
CA ASN A 293 7.63 9.00 14.65
C ASN A 293 7.35 8.97 16.18
N MET A 294 6.07 9.02 16.58
CA MET A 294 5.62 8.87 17.98
C MET A 294 5.48 7.40 18.42
N VAL A 295 5.99 6.47 17.61
CA VAL A 295 6.00 5.02 17.88
C VAL A 295 7.44 4.59 18.07
N VAL A 296 7.76 4.01 19.23
CA VAL A 296 9.14 3.66 19.59
C VAL A 296 9.32 2.14 19.58
N PRO A 297 10.25 1.59 18.79
CA PRO A 297 10.58 0.16 18.84
C PRO A 297 11.16 -0.24 20.20
N LEU A 298 10.72 -1.38 20.72
CA LEU A 298 11.19 -1.96 21.97
C LEU A 298 12.16 -3.14 21.71
N PRO A 299 13.14 -3.41 22.59
CA PRO A 299 14.12 -4.49 22.39
C PRO A 299 13.53 -5.91 22.28
N ASN A 300 12.29 -6.10 22.75
CA ASN A 300 11.56 -7.36 22.68
C ASN A 300 10.83 -7.58 21.35
N GLY A 301 11.01 -6.69 20.36
CA GLY A 301 10.33 -6.73 19.07
C GLY A 301 8.93 -6.09 19.07
N ASP A 302 8.53 -5.47 20.19
CA ASP A 302 7.27 -4.76 20.32
C ASP A 302 7.42 -3.25 20.03
N VAL A 303 6.34 -2.48 20.10
CA VAL A 303 6.34 -1.02 19.98
C VAL A 303 5.63 -0.34 21.14
N ASP A 304 6.21 0.76 21.62
CA ASP A 304 5.56 1.70 22.52
C ASP A 304 4.80 2.75 21.70
N VAL A 305 3.50 2.86 21.99
CA VAL A 305 2.56 3.78 21.34
C VAL A 305 1.96 4.78 22.33
N SER A 306 2.56 4.93 23.52
CA SER A 306 2.01 5.76 24.61
C SER A 306 1.91 7.24 24.19
N MET A 307 2.97 7.79 23.60
CA MET A 307 2.96 9.17 23.08
C MET A 307 1.90 9.36 21.99
N LEU A 308 1.76 8.39 21.08
CA LEU A 308 0.75 8.43 20.02
C LEU A 308 -0.67 8.45 20.61
N LYS A 309 -0.94 7.63 21.63
CA LYS A 309 -2.24 7.61 22.34
C LYS A 309 -2.52 8.92 23.05
N ASP A 310 -1.54 9.48 23.75
CA ASP A 310 -1.67 10.77 24.43
C ASP A 310 -2.00 11.89 23.44
N ALA A 311 -1.34 11.91 22.27
CA ALA A 311 -1.61 12.86 21.20
C ALA A 311 -3.03 12.70 20.63
N VAL A 312 -3.47 11.48 20.34
CA VAL A 312 -4.83 11.20 19.85
C VAL A 312 -5.88 11.64 20.87
N GLN A 313 -5.67 11.33 22.15
CA GLN A 313 -6.57 11.75 23.24
C GLN A 313 -6.61 13.27 23.38
N LEU A 314 -5.47 13.95 23.24
CA LEU A 314 -5.39 15.41 23.31
C LEU A 314 -6.13 16.09 22.14
N ILE A 315 -6.04 15.52 20.93
CA ILE A 315 -6.76 16.01 19.74
C ILE A 315 -8.26 15.75 19.87
N ASN A 316 -8.67 14.68 20.54
CA ASN A 316 -10.05 14.35 20.91
C ASN A 316 -11.05 14.46 19.74
N GLY A 317 -10.66 13.97 18.57
CA GLY A 317 -11.50 13.96 17.36
C GLY A 317 -11.76 15.34 16.72
N ARG A 318 -11.07 16.41 17.17
CA ARG A 318 -11.20 17.76 16.55
C ARG A 318 -10.67 17.82 15.12
N PHE A 319 -9.67 17.00 14.81
CA PHE A 319 -9.02 16.89 13.50
C PHE A 319 -8.81 15.42 13.16
N GLU A 320 -8.68 15.12 11.86
CA GLU A 320 -8.16 13.81 11.45
C GLU A 320 -6.74 13.62 12.00
N THR A 321 -6.41 12.39 12.37
CA THR A 321 -5.05 12.04 12.83
C THR A 321 -4.41 11.03 11.90
N GLU A 322 -3.13 11.22 11.63
CA GLU A 322 -2.33 10.30 10.82
C GLU A 322 -1.06 9.89 11.55
N ALA A 323 -0.88 8.60 11.80
CA ALA A 323 0.40 8.07 12.28
C ALA A 323 1.37 7.84 11.11
N SER A 324 2.61 8.29 11.25
CA SER A 324 3.69 8.10 10.27
C SER A 324 4.99 7.70 10.98
N GLY A 325 5.93 7.15 10.20
CA GLY A 325 7.27 6.77 10.66
C GLY A 325 7.38 5.29 11.03
N ASN A 326 8.29 4.57 10.35
CA ASN A 326 8.65 3.17 10.63
C ASN A 326 7.47 2.18 10.77
N VAL A 327 6.38 2.40 10.04
CA VAL A 327 5.20 1.52 10.03
C VAL A 327 5.48 0.26 9.21
N THR A 328 5.34 -0.91 9.85
CA THR A 328 5.50 -2.24 9.24
C THR A 328 4.24 -3.08 9.47
N ILE A 329 4.14 -4.24 8.81
CA ILE A 329 3.03 -5.19 9.04
C ILE A 329 2.94 -5.65 10.50
N ASP A 330 4.08 -5.72 11.21
CA ASP A 330 4.13 -6.17 12.60
C ASP A 330 3.68 -5.07 13.58
N THR A 331 3.91 -3.80 13.24
CA THR A 331 3.61 -2.67 14.13
C THR A 331 2.23 -2.05 13.86
N VAL A 332 1.73 -2.16 12.63
CA VAL A 332 0.52 -1.45 12.17
C VAL A 332 -0.73 -1.71 13.00
N LYS A 333 -0.89 -2.93 13.53
CA LYS A 333 -2.06 -3.28 14.36
C LYS A 333 -2.11 -2.44 15.63
N LYS A 334 -1.01 -2.37 16.38
CA LYS A 334 -0.92 -1.58 17.62
C LYS A 334 -1.09 -0.09 17.37
N ILE A 335 -0.59 0.39 16.25
CA ILE A 335 -0.78 1.78 15.81
C ILE A 335 -2.26 2.03 15.54
N GLY A 336 -2.95 1.17 14.80
CA GLY A 336 -4.38 1.28 14.53
C GLY A 336 -5.26 1.25 15.78
N GLU A 337 -4.88 0.45 16.78
CA GLU A 337 -5.56 0.35 18.08
C GLU A 337 -5.42 1.63 18.94
N THR A 338 -4.58 2.59 18.57
CA THR A 338 -4.49 3.89 19.28
C THR A 338 -5.68 4.82 19.01
N GLY A 339 -6.45 4.55 17.95
CA GLY A 339 -7.57 5.39 17.54
C GLY A 339 -7.22 6.46 16.51
N VAL A 340 -6.03 6.41 15.90
CA VAL A 340 -5.71 7.27 14.75
C VAL A 340 -6.67 7.03 13.58
N SER A 341 -6.97 8.08 12.81
CA SER A 341 -7.84 7.98 11.63
C SER A 341 -7.12 7.28 10.46
N TYR A 342 -5.85 7.60 10.27
CA TYR A 342 -5.01 7.10 9.19
C TYR A 342 -3.65 6.62 9.69
N ILE A 343 -3.03 5.75 8.92
CA ILE A 343 -1.63 5.36 9.08
C ILE A 343 -1.00 5.41 7.69
N SER A 344 0.07 6.17 7.50
CA SER A 344 0.80 6.18 6.24
C SER A 344 2.08 5.35 6.31
N SER A 345 2.36 4.60 5.25
CA SER A 345 3.59 3.84 5.12
C SER A 345 4.19 3.96 3.73
N GLY A 346 5.45 4.39 3.67
CA GLY A 346 6.23 4.37 2.43
C GLY A 346 6.57 2.96 1.95
N ALA A 347 6.62 1.98 2.87
CA ALA A 347 7.00 0.61 2.55
C ALA A 347 6.09 -0.03 1.51
N LEU A 348 4.83 0.45 1.42
CA LEU A 348 3.86 0.03 0.41
C LEU A 348 4.38 0.22 -1.03
N THR A 349 5.14 1.28 -1.31
CA THR A 349 5.46 1.70 -2.69
C THR A 349 6.96 1.77 -3.00
N HIS A 350 7.83 2.03 -2.01
CA HIS A 350 9.28 2.06 -2.27
C HIS A 350 10.00 0.72 -2.05
N SER A 351 9.44 -0.18 -1.23
CA SER A 351 10.06 -1.48 -0.87
C SER A 351 9.19 -2.65 -1.33
N VAL A 352 8.83 -2.64 -2.61
CA VAL A 352 7.88 -3.61 -3.19
C VAL A 352 8.55 -4.96 -3.41
N LYS A 353 7.98 -6.02 -2.81
CA LYS A 353 8.21 -7.39 -3.26
C LYS A 353 7.16 -7.72 -4.31
N ALA A 354 7.59 -7.83 -5.56
CA ALA A 354 6.69 -8.16 -6.67
C ALA A 354 6.04 -9.56 -6.47
N LEU A 355 4.77 -9.69 -6.83
CA LEU A 355 4.08 -10.98 -6.83
C LEU A 355 4.50 -11.74 -8.09
N ASP A 356 5.03 -12.95 -7.93
CA ASP A 356 5.47 -13.75 -9.07
C ASP A 356 4.28 -14.22 -9.92
N ILE A 357 4.31 -13.92 -11.21
CA ILE A 357 3.27 -14.18 -12.22
C ILE A 357 3.96 -14.56 -13.52
N SER A 358 3.46 -15.57 -14.22
CA SER A 358 3.96 -15.95 -15.55
C SER A 358 2.88 -15.87 -16.61
N LEU A 359 3.27 -15.55 -17.84
CA LEU A 359 2.47 -15.75 -19.04
C LEU A 359 3.03 -16.94 -19.79
N LYS A 360 2.26 -18.04 -19.88
CA LYS A 360 2.72 -19.29 -20.51
C LYS A 360 2.04 -19.48 -21.86
N ILE A 361 2.82 -19.51 -22.93
CA ILE A 361 2.34 -19.84 -24.28
C ILE A 361 1.99 -21.34 -24.37
N ASP A 362 0.83 -21.66 -24.93
CA ASP A 362 0.47 -23.02 -25.29
C ASP A 362 1.21 -23.46 -26.57
N THR A 363 2.18 -24.33 -26.37
CA THR A 363 3.04 -24.86 -27.42
C THR A 363 2.34 -25.89 -28.31
N GLU A 364 1.29 -26.57 -27.86
CA GLU A 364 0.59 -27.57 -28.70
C GLU A 364 -0.17 -26.90 -29.83
N LEU A 365 -0.86 -25.79 -29.55
CA LEU A 365 -1.50 -24.98 -30.57
C LEU A 365 -0.48 -24.40 -31.56
N ALA A 366 0.66 -23.91 -31.06
CA ALA A 366 1.74 -23.40 -31.88
C ALA A 366 2.33 -24.48 -32.82
N LEU A 367 2.53 -25.70 -32.31
CA LEU A 367 3.03 -26.84 -33.08
C LEU A 367 2.00 -27.35 -34.10
N GLN A 368 0.71 -27.36 -33.78
CA GLN A 368 -0.34 -27.72 -34.74
C GLN A 368 -0.40 -26.75 -35.92
N VAL A 369 -0.23 -25.44 -35.67
CA VAL A 369 -0.12 -24.44 -36.74
C VAL A 369 1.17 -24.64 -37.55
N GLY A 370 2.30 -24.92 -36.89
CA GLY A 370 3.56 -25.23 -37.55
C GLY A 370 3.47 -26.44 -38.49
N ARG A 371 2.84 -27.53 -38.04
CA ARG A 371 2.61 -28.73 -38.86
C ARG A 371 1.69 -28.47 -40.05
N ARG A 372 0.62 -27.68 -39.87
CA ARG A 372 -0.30 -27.31 -40.97
C ARG A 372 0.35 -26.42 -42.03
N THR A 373 1.41 -25.70 -41.67
CA THR A 373 2.13 -24.77 -42.56
C THR A 373 3.46 -25.33 -43.08
N ASN A 374 3.77 -26.61 -42.84
CA ASN A 374 5.06 -27.26 -43.17
C ASN A 374 6.28 -26.55 -42.55
N ARG A 375 6.14 -26.00 -41.35
CA ARG A 375 7.19 -25.28 -40.63
C ARG A 375 7.75 -26.03 -39.40
N ALA A 376 7.18 -27.19 -39.07
CA ALA A 376 7.53 -27.99 -37.88
C ALA A 376 7.83 -29.45 -38.26
#